data_AF-A0A1A3PY15-F1
#
_entry.id   AF-A0A1A3PY15-F1
#
_cell.length_a   1.000
_cell.length_b   1.000
_cell.length_c   1.000
_cell.angle_alpha   90.00
_cell.angle_beta   90.00
_cell.angle_gamma   90.00
#
_symmetry.space_group_name_H-M   'P 1'
#
loop_
_entity.id
_entity.type
_entity.pdbx_description
1 polymer ?
#
loop_
_entity_poly.entity_id
_entity_poly.type
_entity_poly.pdbx_seq_one_letter_code
_entity_poly.pdbx_strand_id
1 'polypeptide(L)'
;MPNVRAPRATPTAAWRAVRQKVGDSAWPRIREIATSTVIVITLAIGVVWNLPDAAITRAVSPLLRPIALAVGLDQSWSMYAPNPPRRQENIEVRISMADGSERVWTLPRLQPVFGVAFSHRWRKLKETLLTEQQTRPEFVHWVVREMSRPGDRPLHADMLLRRQDIPPPGASGPGQVVLERLYSEDLAGNR
;
A
#
# COMPACT_ATOMS: atom_id res chain seq x y z
N MET A 1 -78.24 -23.01 31.85
CA MET A 1 -77.44 -23.76 30.86
C MET A 1 -76.04 -23.97 31.42
N PRO A 2 -75.54 -25.21 31.60
CA PRO A 2 -74.19 -25.46 32.08
C PRO A 2 -73.19 -25.41 30.91
N ASN A 3 -72.09 -24.69 31.12
CA ASN A 3 -71.01 -24.52 30.14
C ASN A 3 -70.05 -25.71 30.24
N VAL A 4 -70.16 -26.67 29.32
CA VAL A 4 -69.27 -27.85 29.26
C VAL A 4 -67.97 -27.44 28.57
N ARG A 5 -66.89 -27.32 29.35
CA ARG A 5 -65.53 -27.15 28.82
C ARG A 5 -65.08 -28.46 28.16
N ALA A 6 -64.78 -28.41 26.86
CA ALA A 6 -64.19 -29.55 26.15
C ALA A 6 -62.83 -29.95 26.76
N PRO A 7 -62.49 -31.25 26.83
CA PRO A 7 -61.20 -31.71 27.33
C PRO A 7 -60.06 -31.24 26.41
N ARG A 8 -59.00 -30.68 27.00
CA ARG A 8 -57.77 -30.33 26.26
C ARG A 8 -57.15 -31.63 25.74
N ALA A 9 -56.99 -31.73 24.42
CA ALA A 9 -56.30 -32.84 23.79
C ALA A 9 -54.86 -32.92 24.32
N THR A 10 -54.54 -33.99 25.04
CA THR A 10 -53.17 -34.31 25.44
C THR A 10 -52.38 -34.67 24.17
N PRO A 11 -51.25 -34.00 23.88
CA PRO A 11 -50.46 -34.35 22.70
C PRO A 11 -50.03 -35.82 22.79
N THR A 12 -50.47 -36.60 21.79
CA THR A 12 -50.22 -38.04 21.68
C THR A 12 -48.71 -38.33 21.70
N ALA A 13 -48.33 -39.52 22.18
CA ALA A 13 -46.93 -39.94 22.32
C ALA A 13 -46.11 -39.79 21.01
N ALA A 14 -46.77 -39.86 19.85
CA ALA A 14 -46.19 -39.62 18.54
C ALA A 14 -45.61 -38.20 18.39
N TRP A 15 -46.28 -37.17 18.90
CA TRP A 15 -45.79 -35.79 18.86
C TRP A 15 -44.57 -35.57 19.77
N ARG A 16 -44.50 -36.28 20.89
CA ARG A 16 -43.32 -36.27 21.76
C ARG A 16 -42.14 -36.98 21.10
N ALA A 17 -42.35 -38.11 20.45
CA ALA A 17 -41.31 -38.85 19.74
C ALA A 17 -40.73 -38.08 18.55
N VAL A 18 -41.57 -37.38 17.77
CA VAL A 18 -41.10 -36.51 16.66
C VAL A 18 -40.31 -35.32 17.20
N ARG A 19 -40.76 -34.68 18.29
CA ARG A 19 -40.03 -33.58 18.92
C ARG A 19 -38.69 -34.03 19.53
N GLN A 20 -38.64 -35.22 20.12
CA GLN A 20 -37.40 -35.84 20.59
C GLN A 20 -36.45 -36.15 19.43
N LYS A 21 -36.92 -36.74 18.32
CA LYS A 21 -36.11 -36.98 17.12
C LYS A 21 -35.53 -35.70 16.50
N VAL A 22 -36.25 -34.58 16.58
CA VAL A 22 -35.78 -33.27 16.12
C VAL A 22 -34.78 -32.65 17.12
N GLY A 23 -34.94 -32.90 18.42
CA GLY A 23 -33.99 -32.50 19.47
C GLY A 23 -32.70 -33.32 19.51
N ASP A 24 -32.78 -34.60 19.14
CA ASP A 24 -31.64 -35.54 19.05
C ASP A 24 -30.94 -35.50 17.68
N SER A 25 -31.46 -34.68 16.75
CA SER A 25 -30.82 -34.46 15.46
C SER A 25 -29.48 -33.75 15.66
N ALA A 26 -28.47 -34.11 14.87
CA ALA A 26 -27.19 -33.39 14.84
C ALA A 26 -27.37 -31.93 14.36
N TRP A 27 -28.53 -31.59 13.79
CA TRP A 27 -28.87 -30.29 13.20
C TRP A 27 -28.69 -29.08 14.16
N PRO A 28 -29.24 -29.07 15.39
CA PRO A 28 -28.98 -28.02 16.38
C PRO A 28 -27.49 -27.86 16.71
N ARG A 29 -26.73 -28.96 16.88
CA ARG A 29 -25.29 -28.90 17.18
C ARG A 29 -24.48 -28.39 16.00
N ILE A 30 -24.77 -28.86 14.78
CA ILE A 30 -24.11 -28.40 13.56
C ILE A 30 -24.38 -26.91 13.36
N ARG A 31 -25.62 -26.45 13.57
CA ARG A 31 -25.98 -25.03 13.49
C ARG A 31 -25.22 -24.21 14.52
N GLU A 32 -25.18 -24.65 15.77
CA GLU A 32 -24.47 -23.98 16.85
C GLU A 32 -22.96 -23.88 16.56
N ILE A 33 -22.34 -24.97 16.11
CA ILE A 33 -20.94 -24.99 15.70
C ILE A 33 -20.71 -24.03 14.54
N ALA A 34 -21.56 -24.05 13.51
CA ALA A 34 -21.43 -23.18 12.35
C ALA A 34 -21.56 -21.69 12.74
N THR A 35 -22.58 -21.32 13.52
CA THR A 35 -22.78 -19.96 13.99
C THR A 35 -21.62 -19.50 14.87
N SER A 36 -21.16 -20.33 15.81
CA SER A 36 -20.02 -20.03 16.68
C SER A 36 -18.74 -19.85 15.88
N THR A 37 -18.52 -20.70 14.86
CA THR A 37 -17.35 -20.62 13.98
C THR A 37 -17.34 -19.29 13.21
N VAL A 38 -18.47 -18.88 12.63
CA VAL A 38 -18.59 -17.58 11.94
C VAL A 38 -18.28 -16.43 12.90
N ILE A 39 -18.87 -16.43 14.10
CA ILE A 39 -18.62 -15.39 15.11
C ILE A 39 -17.12 -15.31 15.46
N VAL A 40 -16.49 -16.45 15.74
CA VAL A 40 -15.06 -16.50 16.10
C VAL A 40 -14.20 -15.99 14.95
N ILE A 41 -14.48 -16.38 13.70
CA ILE A 41 -13.74 -15.90 12.53
C ILE A 41 -13.91 -14.38 12.35
N THR A 42 -15.14 -13.86 12.46
CA THR A 42 -15.41 -12.42 12.35
C THR A 42 -14.68 -11.63 13.45
N LEU A 43 -14.72 -12.10 14.70
CA LEU A 43 -14.01 -11.48 15.81
C LEU A 43 -12.49 -11.54 15.60
N ALA A 44 -11.96 -12.68 15.15
CA ALA A 44 -10.54 -12.84 14.86
C ALA A 44 -10.08 -11.86 13.76
N ILE A 45 -10.86 -11.70 12.68
CA ILE A 45 -10.58 -10.71 11.64
C ILE A 45 -10.57 -9.31 12.24
N GLY A 46 -11.60 -8.95 13.03
CA GLY A 46 -11.69 -7.64 13.68
C GLY A 46 -10.50 -7.34 14.60
N VAL A 47 -10.06 -8.30 15.41
CA VAL A 47 -8.89 -8.15 16.29
C VAL A 47 -7.61 -8.00 15.47
N VAL A 48 -7.37 -8.85 14.47
CA VAL A 48 -6.16 -8.81 13.64
C VAL A 48 -6.04 -7.50 12.87
N TRP A 49 -7.15 -6.96 12.34
CA TRP A 49 -7.15 -5.70 11.60
C TRP A 49 -7.06 -4.42 12.47
N ASN A 50 -7.29 -4.53 13.78
CA ASN A 50 -7.14 -3.40 14.71
C ASN A 50 -5.81 -3.40 15.48
N LEU A 51 -5.06 -4.51 15.43
CA LEU A 51 -3.76 -4.60 16.08
C LEU A 51 -2.66 -3.95 15.24
N PRO A 52 -1.66 -3.30 15.87
CA PRO A 52 -0.48 -2.82 15.17
C PRO A 52 0.32 -3.98 14.55
N ASP A 53 1.22 -3.65 13.62
CA ASP A 53 2.06 -4.65 12.97
C ASP A 53 2.94 -5.40 14.00
N ALA A 54 2.67 -6.70 14.15
CA ALA A 54 3.25 -7.58 15.15
C ALA A 54 3.49 -8.97 14.55
N ALA A 55 4.35 -9.78 15.19
CA ALA A 55 4.65 -11.12 14.68
C ALA A 55 3.40 -12.00 14.52
N ILE A 56 2.45 -11.89 15.47
CA ILE A 56 1.18 -12.62 15.45
C ILE A 56 0.28 -12.17 14.30
N THR A 57 0.14 -10.86 14.08
CA THR A 57 -0.69 -10.35 12.97
C THR A 57 -0.10 -10.73 11.63
N ARG A 58 1.24 -10.72 11.47
CA ARG A 58 1.92 -11.20 10.25
C ARG A 58 1.76 -12.70 9.99
N ALA A 59 1.71 -13.53 11.03
CA ALA A 59 1.50 -14.97 10.88
C ALA A 59 0.05 -15.32 10.53
N VAL A 60 -0.92 -14.60 11.11
CA VAL A 60 -2.36 -14.93 10.99
C VAL A 60 -3.03 -14.23 9.81
N SER A 61 -2.58 -13.03 9.43
CA SER A 61 -3.18 -12.26 8.33
C SER A 61 -3.24 -12.99 6.98
N PRO A 62 -2.24 -13.77 6.52
CA PRO A 62 -2.35 -14.49 5.24
C PRO A 62 -3.48 -15.52 5.22
N LEU A 63 -3.80 -16.10 6.39
CA LEU A 63 -4.87 -17.09 6.54
C LEU A 63 -6.26 -16.44 6.55
N LEU A 64 -6.41 -15.30 7.22
CA LEU A 64 -7.69 -14.61 7.35
C LEU A 64 -8.04 -13.72 6.15
N ARG A 65 -7.03 -13.24 5.40
CA ARG A 65 -7.21 -12.29 4.29
C ARG A 65 -8.17 -12.77 3.19
N PRO A 66 -8.14 -14.02 2.70
CA PRO A 66 -9.08 -14.47 1.68
C PRO A 66 -10.53 -14.40 2.15
N ILE A 67 -10.78 -14.77 3.41
CA ILE A 67 -12.11 -14.70 4.02
C ILE A 67 -12.50 -13.23 4.20
N ALA A 68 -11.63 -12.41 4.80
CA ALA A 68 -11.89 -11.00 5.04
C ALA A 68 -12.22 -10.23 3.74
N LEU A 69 -11.49 -10.50 2.65
CA LEU A 69 -11.80 -9.93 1.33
C LEU A 69 -13.15 -10.39 0.79
N ALA A 70 -13.45 -11.69 0.86
CA ALA A 70 -14.69 -12.25 0.35
C ALA A 70 -15.94 -11.72 1.07
N VAL A 71 -15.84 -11.45 2.37
CA VAL A 71 -16.95 -10.91 3.17
C VAL A 71 -16.89 -9.39 3.39
N GLY A 72 -15.94 -8.69 2.75
CA GLY A 72 -15.80 -7.23 2.87
C GLY A 72 -15.35 -6.73 4.25
N LEU A 73 -14.72 -7.60 5.06
CA LEU A 73 -14.16 -7.28 6.37
C LEU A 73 -12.68 -6.84 6.32
N ASP A 74 -12.09 -6.70 5.13
CA ASP A 74 -10.78 -6.06 4.96
C ASP A 74 -10.91 -4.55 5.18
N GLN A 75 -10.75 -4.12 6.44
CA GLN A 75 -10.89 -2.72 6.87
C GLN A 75 -9.63 -1.90 6.53
N SER A 76 -9.25 -1.84 5.26
CA SER A 76 -8.10 -1.03 4.81
C SER A 76 -8.48 0.44 4.64
N TRP A 77 -8.16 1.26 5.65
CA TRP A 77 -8.36 2.72 5.63
C TRP A 77 -7.21 3.50 5.00
N SER A 78 -6.29 2.82 4.32
CA SER A 78 -5.06 3.42 3.74
C SER A 78 -5.34 4.53 2.71
N MET A 79 -6.53 4.55 2.11
CA MET A 79 -6.99 5.65 1.24
C MET A 79 -7.19 6.97 1.99
N TYR A 80 -7.60 6.90 3.27
CA TYR A 80 -7.96 8.06 4.10
C TYR A 80 -6.90 8.40 5.16
N ALA A 81 -6.12 7.40 5.60
CA ALA A 81 -5.02 7.57 6.52
C ALA A 81 -3.79 6.81 5.98
N PRO A 82 -3.15 7.31 4.91
CA PRO A 82 -1.96 6.68 4.37
C PRO A 82 -0.82 6.77 5.39
N ASN A 83 0.00 5.70 5.45
CA ASN A 83 1.23 5.75 6.23
C ASN A 83 2.11 6.88 5.69
N PRO A 84 2.57 7.81 6.55
CA PRO A 84 3.39 8.92 6.08
C PRO A 84 4.69 8.34 5.46
N PRO A 85 5.14 8.90 4.32
CA PRO A 85 6.42 8.52 3.74
C PRO A 85 7.53 8.65 4.80
N ARG A 86 8.33 7.60 4.96
CA ARG A 86 9.49 7.60 5.86
C ARG A 86 10.77 8.07 5.18
N ARG A 87 10.73 8.23 3.85
CA ARG A 87 11.85 8.67 3.03
C ARG A 87 11.38 9.71 2.03
N GLN A 88 12.23 10.69 1.80
CA GLN A 88 12.12 11.60 0.69
C GLN A 88 12.95 11.07 -0.48
N GLU A 89 12.34 11.00 -1.65
CA GLU A 89 12.99 10.53 -2.87
C GLU A 89 13.01 11.64 -3.93
N ASN A 90 14.20 11.91 -4.45
CA ASN A 90 14.42 12.89 -5.51
C ASN A 90 15.30 12.30 -6.62
N ILE A 91 15.06 12.70 -7.86
CA ILE A 91 15.93 12.38 -8.99
C ILE A 91 16.95 13.50 -9.15
N GLU A 92 18.20 13.12 -9.33
CA GLU A 92 19.30 13.98 -9.74
C GLU A 92 19.85 13.49 -11.07
N VAL A 93 20.18 14.39 -11.99
CA VAL A 93 20.98 14.06 -13.16
C VAL A 93 22.26 14.85 -13.06
N ARG A 94 23.39 14.15 -12.99
CA ARG A 94 24.72 14.73 -12.87
C ARG A 94 25.44 14.63 -14.20
N ILE A 95 25.92 15.75 -14.69
CA ILE A 95 26.60 15.87 -15.98
C ILE A 95 28.03 16.31 -15.71
N SER A 96 29.00 15.48 -16.08
CA SER A 96 30.41 15.82 -16.06
C SER A 96 30.80 16.45 -17.40
N MET A 97 31.45 17.61 -17.34
CA MET A 97 31.85 18.39 -18.51
C MET A 97 33.35 18.25 -18.78
N ALA A 98 33.77 18.54 -20.01
CA ALA A 98 35.18 18.46 -20.43
C ALA A 98 36.08 19.51 -19.77
N ASP A 99 35.52 20.59 -19.24
CA ASP A 99 36.24 21.59 -18.44
C ASP A 99 36.46 21.14 -16.97
N GLY A 100 36.01 19.93 -16.63
CA GLY A 100 36.08 19.37 -15.28
C GLY A 100 34.94 19.80 -14.35
N SER A 101 34.01 20.65 -14.81
CA SER A 101 32.85 21.04 -14.02
C SER A 101 31.77 19.95 -13.98
N GLU A 102 31.04 19.89 -12.87
CA GLU A 102 29.86 19.05 -12.73
C GLU A 102 28.60 19.92 -12.65
N ARG A 103 27.57 19.57 -13.41
CA ARG A 103 26.25 20.21 -13.34
C ARG A 103 25.23 19.21 -12.85
N VAL A 104 24.42 19.61 -11.87
CA VAL A 104 23.39 18.76 -11.27
C VAL A 104 22.01 19.34 -11.56
N TRP A 105 21.20 18.59 -12.29
CA TRP A 105 19.78 18.86 -12.43
C TRP A 105 19.01 18.15 -11.32
N THR A 106 18.00 18.82 -10.76
CA THR A 106 17.09 18.23 -9.77
C THR A 106 15.65 18.55 -10.14
N LEU A 107 14.72 17.64 -9.82
CA LEU A 107 13.29 17.93 -9.98
C LEU A 107 12.92 19.24 -9.27
N PRO A 108 12.14 20.13 -9.92
CA PRO A 108 11.66 21.34 -9.29
C PRO A 108 10.90 21.04 -7.99
N ARG A 109 11.28 21.71 -6.90
CA ARG A 109 10.57 21.60 -5.62
C ARG A 109 9.18 22.24 -5.74
N LEU A 110 8.20 21.64 -5.08
CA LEU A 110 6.84 22.16 -5.01
C LEU A 110 6.85 23.61 -4.49
N GLN A 111 6.50 24.57 -5.34
CA GLN A 111 6.27 25.95 -4.90
C GLN A 111 4.86 26.06 -4.32
N PRO A 112 4.68 26.67 -3.14
CA PRO A 112 3.39 26.69 -2.44
C PRO A 112 2.28 27.46 -3.18
N VAL A 113 2.62 28.33 -4.14
CA VAL A 113 1.65 29.29 -4.74
C VAL A 113 0.94 28.75 -5.99
N PHE A 114 1.59 27.92 -6.81
CA PHE A 114 1.01 27.33 -8.04
C PHE A 114 0.93 25.79 -7.96
N GLY A 115 0.90 25.29 -6.73
CA GLY A 115 1.56 24.05 -6.32
C GLY A 115 0.87 22.74 -6.68
N VAL A 116 -0.39 22.69 -7.12
CA VAL A 116 -1.08 21.40 -7.31
C VAL A 116 -0.79 20.84 -8.71
N ALA A 117 -1.26 21.47 -9.78
CA ALA A 117 -1.09 20.94 -11.15
C ALA A 117 0.39 20.90 -11.61
N PHE A 118 1.18 21.95 -11.28
CA PHE A 118 2.60 21.98 -11.64
C PHE A 118 3.43 20.96 -10.85
N SER A 119 3.04 20.61 -9.63
CA SER A 119 3.73 19.53 -8.91
C SER A 119 3.29 18.14 -9.37
N HIS A 120 2.03 17.98 -9.76
CA HIS A 120 1.52 16.71 -10.24
C HIS A 120 2.27 16.21 -11.47
N ARG A 121 2.61 17.10 -12.42
CA ARG A 121 3.38 16.71 -13.63
C ARG A 121 4.75 16.12 -13.26
N TRP A 122 5.48 16.80 -12.37
CA TRP A 122 6.84 16.39 -11.99
C TRP A 122 6.82 15.13 -11.13
N ARG A 123 5.79 14.99 -10.27
CA ARG A 123 5.55 13.77 -9.52
C ARG A 123 5.29 12.58 -10.46
N LYS A 124 4.42 12.75 -11.46
CA LYS A 124 4.11 11.69 -12.42
C LYS A 124 5.32 11.33 -13.27
N LEU A 125 6.07 12.33 -13.75
CA LEU A 125 7.32 12.08 -14.45
C LEU A 125 8.30 11.26 -13.60
N LYS A 126 8.47 11.61 -12.31
CA LYS A 126 9.31 10.83 -11.39
C LYS A 126 8.84 9.37 -11.28
N GLU A 127 7.53 9.15 -11.11
CA GLU A 127 6.94 7.81 -11.05
C GLU A 127 7.25 7.00 -12.33
N THR A 128 7.09 7.61 -13.51
CA THR A 128 7.42 7.00 -14.81
C THR A 128 8.91 6.65 -14.89
N LEU A 129 9.81 7.57 -14.57
CA LEU A 129 11.26 7.35 -14.63
C LEU A 129 11.76 6.24 -13.69
N LEU A 130 11.10 6.06 -12.55
CA LEU A 130 11.39 4.98 -11.61
C LEU A 130 10.90 3.62 -12.13
N THR A 131 9.75 3.60 -12.79
CA THR A 131 9.06 2.36 -13.20
C THR A 131 9.47 1.88 -14.60
N GLU A 132 9.68 2.81 -15.53
CA GLU A 132 9.90 2.57 -16.96
C GLU A 132 11.34 2.92 -17.34
N GLN A 133 12.23 1.91 -17.33
CA GLN A 133 13.66 2.10 -17.57
C GLN A 133 13.97 2.64 -18.97
N GLN A 134 13.14 2.29 -19.96
CA GLN A 134 13.26 2.73 -21.35
C GLN A 134 13.15 4.25 -21.54
N THR A 135 12.52 4.97 -20.60
CA THR A 135 12.34 6.43 -20.68
C THR A 135 13.55 7.22 -20.16
N ARG A 136 14.47 6.56 -19.46
CA ARG A 136 15.62 7.20 -18.79
C ARG A 136 16.63 7.82 -19.77
N PRO A 137 17.04 7.15 -20.87
CA PRO A 137 17.99 7.74 -21.82
C PRO A 137 17.48 9.05 -22.43
N GLU A 138 16.23 9.04 -22.93
CA GLU A 138 15.62 10.22 -23.54
C GLU A 138 15.50 11.38 -22.57
N PHE A 139 15.14 11.08 -21.31
CA PHE A 139 15.09 12.07 -20.26
C PHE A 139 16.47 12.65 -19.93
N VAL A 140 17.50 11.80 -19.81
CA VAL A 140 18.88 12.25 -19.57
C VAL A 140 19.38 13.12 -20.71
N HIS A 141 19.13 12.75 -21.97
CA HIS A 141 19.47 13.58 -23.13
C HIS A 141 18.72 14.90 -23.14
N TRP A 142 17.45 14.93 -22.73
CA TRP A 142 16.72 16.19 -22.54
C TRP A 142 17.39 17.07 -21.48
N VAL A 143 17.75 16.51 -20.32
CA VAL A 143 18.45 17.27 -19.27
C VAL A 143 19.81 17.79 -19.75
N VAL A 144 20.58 16.96 -20.48
CA VAL A 144 21.86 17.38 -21.05
C VAL A 144 21.67 18.58 -21.98
N ARG A 145 20.66 18.56 -22.86
CA ARG A 145 20.35 19.71 -23.73
C ARG A 145 19.93 20.94 -22.94
N GLU A 146 19.10 20.77 -21.92
CA GLU A 146 18.60 21.85 -21.07
C GLU A 146 19.73 22.54 -20.28
N MET A 147 20.69 21.75 -19.78
CA MET A 147 21.77 22.26 -18.95
C MET A 147 23.01 22.70 -19.72
N SER A 148 23.16 22.32 -20.99
CA SER A 148 24.33 22.66 -21.80
C SER A 148 24.15 24.00 -22.50
N ARG A 149 25.22 24.78 -22.59
CA ARG A 149 25.31 26.05 -23.32
C ARG A 149 26.07 25.85 -24.63
N PRO A 150 25.95 26.77 -25.60
CA PRO A 150 26.77 26.75 -26.80
C PRO A 150 28.27 26.69 -26.44
N GLY A 151 28.97 25.68 -26.94
CA GLY A 151 30.40 25.45 -26.67
C GLY A 151 30.70 24.45 -25.55
N ASP A 152 29.71 24.09 -24.73
CA ASP A 152 29.90 23.06 -23.70
C ASP A 152 30.12 21.68 -24.33
N ARG A 153 30.92 20.85 -23.64
CA ARG A 153 31.18 19.47 -24.02
C ARG A 153 30.86 18.54 -22.85
N PRO A 154 29.62 18.05 -22.74
CA PRO A 154 29.25 16.99 -21.82
C PRO A 154 30.02 15.71 -22.16
N LEU A 155 30.62 15.08 -21.16
CA LEU A 155 31.37 13.84 -21.31
C LEU A 155 30.60 12.64 -20.74
N HIS A 156 29.94 12.81 -19.59
CA HIS A 156 29.27 11.73 -18.90
C HIS A 156 28.00 12.23 -18.23
N ALA A 157 26.95 11.41 -18.24
CA ALA A 157 25.72 11.70 -17.51
C ALA A 157 25.28 10.51 -16.66
N ASP A 158 25.09 10.77 -15.37
CA ASP A 158 24.55 9.82 -14.40
C ASP A 158 23.16 10.29 -13.93
N MET A 159 22.17 9.42 -14.01
CA MET A 159 20.87 9.63 -13.38
C MET A 159 20.82 8.88 -12.05
N LEU A 160 20.60 9.60 -10.96
CA LEU A 160 20.65 9.10 -9.60
C LEU A 160 19.30 9.29 -8.89
N LEU A 161 18.92 8.30 -8.09
CA LEU A 161 17.86 8.41 -7.10
C LEU A 161 18.48 8.75 -5.74
N ARG A 162 18.27 9.98 -5.30
CA ARG A 162 18.59 10.43 -3.94
C ARG A 162 17.46 10.07 -3.00
N ARG A 163 17.69 9.07 -2.16
CA ARG A 163 16.82 8.73 -1.02
C ARG A 163 17.37 9.38 0.23
N GLN A 164 16.52 10.06 0.97
CA GLN A 164 16.86 10.65 2.26
C GLN A 164 15.84 10.18 3.29
N ASP A 165 16.29 9.54 4.37
CA ASP A 165 15.39 9.19 5.47
C ASP A 165 14.83 10.46 6.11
N ILE A 166 13.55 10.40 6.50
CA ILE A 166 12.90 11.47 7.25
C ILE A 166 13.09 11.13 8.73
N PRO A 167 13.81 11.96 9.50
CA PRO A 167 14.04 11.69 10.91
C PRO A 167 12.70 11.65 11.66
N PRO A 168 12.58 10.81 12.71
CA PRO A 168 11.38 10.77 13.51
C PRO A 168 11.12 12.14 14.18
N PRO A 169 9.85 12.47 14.49
CA PRO A 169 9.53 13.70 15.19
C PRO A 169 10.35 13.84 16.48
N GLY A 170 11.01 14.99 16.65
CA GLY A 170 11.87 15.28 17.82
C GLY A 170 13.35 14.87 17.65
N ALA A 171 13.72 14.12 16.62
CA ALA A 171 15.13 13.91 16.29
C ALA A 171 15.68 15.09 15.48
N SER A 172 16.89 15.53 15.83
CA SER A 172 17.60 16.61 15.13
C SER A 172 18.65 16.02 14.20
N GLY A 173 18.78 16.60 12.99
CA GLY A 173 19.83 16.25 12.04
C GLY A 173 19.29 15.77 10.68
N PRO A 174 20.12 15.83 9.62
CA PRO A 174 19.73 15.31 8.32
C PRO A 174 19.62 13.78 8.42
N GLY A 175 18.50 13.22 7.94
CA GLY A 175 18.39 11.77 7.82
C GLY A 175 19.40 11.21 6.80
N GLN A 176 19.65 9.91 6.88
CA GLN A 176 20.63 9.22 6.05
C GLN A 176 20.31 9.43 4.56
N VAL A 177 21.32 9.82 3.78
CA VAL A 177 21.21 10.00 2.33
C VAL A 177 21.87 8.82 1.63
N VAL A 178 21.15 8.22 0.69
CA VAL A 178 21.62 7.15 -0.18
C VAL A 178 21.41 7.58 -1.62
N LEU A 179 22.45 7.46 -2.45
CA LEU A 179 22.38 7.68 -3.88
C LEU A 179 22.40 6.32 -4.58
N GLU A 180 21.35 6.02 -5.33
CA GLU A 180 21.28 4.84 -6.20
C GLU A 180 21.38 5.28 -7.65
N ARG A 181 22.29 4.69 -8.42
CA ARG A 181 22.41 4.98 -9.85
C ARG A 181 21.30 4.25 -10.62
N LEU A 182 20.45 5.01 -11.30
CA LEU A 182 19.35 4.50 -12.13
C LEU A 182 19.74 4.30 -13.59
N TYR A 183 20.64 5.15 -14.10
CA TYR A 183 21.13 5.13 -15.48
C TYR A 183 22.48 5.86 -15.56
N SER A 184 23.31 5.49 -16.54
CA SER A 184 24.62 6.08 -16.78
C SER A 184 24.99 5.95 -18.25
N GLU A 185 25.57 6.99 -18.83
CA GLU A 185 25.97 7.03 -20.23
C GLU A 185 27.23 7.88 -20.43
N ASP A 186 28.14 7.37 -21.27
CA ASP A 186 29.26 8.14 -21.82
C ASP A 186 28.78 8.87 -23.09
N LEU A 187 28.82 10.21 -23.03
CA LEU A 187 28.37 11.10 -24.09
C LEU A 187 29.49 11.47 -25.06
N ALA A 188 30.75 11.14 -24.74
CA ALA A 188 31.89 11.46 -25.59
C ALA A 188 31.94 10.61 -26.88
N GLY A 189 31.33 9.42 -26.86
CA GLY A 189 31.38 8.44 -27.95
C GLY A 189 30.20 8.41 -28.93
N ASN A 190 29.14 9.17 -28.68
CA ASN A 190 27.83 9.00 -29.36
C ASN A 190 27.52 10.08 -30.43
N ARG A 191 28.55 10.58 -31.13
CA ARG A 191 28.39 11.56 -32.23
C ARG A 191 28.21 10.91 -33.59
#